data_AF-A0A964EHE0-F1
#
_entry.id   AF-A0A964EHE0-F1
#
_cell.length_a   1.000
_cell.length_b   1.000
_cell.length_c   1.000
_cell.angle_alpha   90.00
_cell.angle_beta   90.00
_cell.angle_gamma   90.00
#
_symmetry.space_group_name_H-M   'P 1'
#
loop_
_entity.id
_entity.type
_entity.pdbx_description
1 polymer ?
#
loop_
_entity_poly.entity_id
_entity_poly.type
_entity_poly.pdbx_seq_one_letter_code
_entity_poly.pdbx_strand_id
1 'polypeptide(L)'
;MIKSVLLGGVLLLAAQCQKETAGKTNTNFTNQEATIKMVVISRGVYQYFIQVNDPSPRLLSPDQPLEETFKQDGLKVLFDGAQLPDSAWVEKPGPTDIPAKDFKVPKISLTSIAKQ
;
A
#
# COMPACT_ATOMS: atom_id res chain seq x y z
N MET A 1 -1.40 -20.10 74.85
CA MET A 1 -0.63 -21.02 73.99
C MET A 1 -1.57 -21.68 73.01
N ILE A 2 -1.61 -21.21 71.75
CA ILE A 2 -2.07 -22.00 70.59
C ILE A 2 -1.21 -21.53 69.39
N LYS A 3 -0.44 -22.48 68.84
CA LYS A 3 0.30 -22.39 67.58
C LYS A 3 -0.66 -22.66 66.41
N SER A 4 -0.48 -21.97 65.28
CA SER A 4 -0.69 -22.44 63.88
C SER A 4 -0.62 -21.21 62.95
N VAL A 5 0.40 -21.03 62.11
CA VAL A 5 0.67 -21.65 60.79
C VAL A 5 -0.35 -21.24 59.73
N LEU A 6 0.10 -20.47 58.73
CA LEU A 6 -0.26 -20.53 57.30
C LEU A 6 0.58 -19.45 56.57
N LEU A 7 1.67 -19.80 55.88
CA LEU A 7 1.74 -20.29 54.50
C LEU A 7 1.04 -19.36 53.48
N GLY A 8 1.78 -18.90 52.48
CA GLY A 8 1.20 -18.54 51.18
C GLY A 8 1.54 -17.14 50.72
N GLY A 9 2.51 -17.05 49.81
CA GLY A 9 2.80 -15.82 49.09
C GLY A 9 3.75 -16.04 47.93
N VAL A 10 3.47 -17.03 47.08
CA VAL A 10 4.14 -17.15 45.78
C VAL A 10 3.68 -15.98 44.92
N LEU A 11 4.56 -15.01 44.70
CA LEU A 11 4.33 -13.91 43.78
C LEU A 11 4.55 -14.45 42.35
N LEU A 12 3.50 -14.92 41.69
CA LEU A 12 3.54 -15.20 40.25
C LEU A 12 3.65 -13.87 39.50
N LEU A 13 4.84 -13.57 38.97
CA LEU A 13 4.98 -12.57 37.91
C LEU A 13 4.29 -13.11 36.66
N ALA A 14 3.06 -12.66 36.43
CA ALA A 14 2.41 -12.80 35.14
C ALA A 14 3.17 -11.92 34.13
N ALA A 15 4.12 -12.52 33.42
CA ALA A 15 4.70 -11.94 32.21
C ALA A 15 3.57 -11.81 31.18
N GLN A 16 2.93 -10.63 31.14
CA GLN A 16 2.05 -10.27 30.04
C GLN A 16 2.93 -10.06 28.81
N CYS A 17 3.11 -11.13 28.05
CA CYS A 17 3.65 -11.09 26.70
C CYS A 17 2.62 -10.35 25.84
N GLN A 18 2.76 -9.03 25.75
CA GLN A 18 2.02 -8.21 24.80
C GLN A 18 2.49 -8.64 23.41
N LYS A 19 1.67 -9.44 22.72
CA LYS A 19 1.78 -9.60 21.28
C LYS A 19 1.60 -8.23 20.67
N GLU A 20 2.71 -7.60 20.27
CA GLU A 20 2.70 -6.49 19.33
C GLU A 20 2.05 -7.00 18.05
N THR A 21 0.75 -6.73 17.93
CA THR A 21 0.03 -6.93 16.70
C THR A 21 0.50 -5.79 15.82
N ALA A 22 1.46 -6.07 14.93
CA ALA A 22 1.87 -5.13 13.89
C ALA A 22 0.61 -4.72 13.12
N GLY A 23 0.05 -3.56 13.50
CA GLY A 23 -1.15 -3.02 12.90
C GLY A 23 -0.84 -2.74 11.44
N LYS A 24 -1.43 -3.52 10.54
CA LYS A 24 -1.56 -3.12 9.14
C LYS A 24 -2.45 -1.87 9.13
N THR A 25 -1.84 -0.70 9.18
CA THR A 25 -2.56 0.56 9.06
C THR A 25 -3.04 0.66 7.62
N ASN A 26 -4.32 0.36 7.39
CA ASN A 26 -4.96 0.62 6.10
C ASN A 26 -4.93 2.13 5.88
N THR A 27 -4.14 2.58 4.92
CA THR A 27 -4.06 4.01 4.57
C THR A 27 -5.23 4.32 3.64
N ASN A 28 -6.16 5.15 4.11
CA ASN A 28 -7.28 5.62 3.30
C ASN A 28 -6.94 6.98 2.70
N PHE A 29 -7.41 7.21 1.47
CA PHE A 29 -7.25 8.44 0.73
C PHE A 29 -8.63 9.03 0.47
N THR A 30 -8.77 10.33 0.75
CA THR A 30 -10.01 11.08 0.50
C THR A 30 -9.65 12.36 -0.23
N ASN A 31 -10.23 12.54 -1.40
CA ASN A 31 -10.01 13.65 -2.31
C ASN A 31 -8.51 13.95 -2.50
N GLN A 32 -7.72 12.90 -2.66
CA GLN A 32 -6.26 13.00 -2.70
C GLN A 32 -5.81 13.47 -4.08
N GLU A 33 -5.01 14.53 -4.11
CA GLU A 33 -4.35 14.99 -5.32
C GLU A 33 -3.27 13.99 -5.77
N ALA A 34 -3.30 13.67 -7.07
CA ALA A 34 -2.32 12.81 -7.70
C ALA A 34 -2.14 13.13 -9.17
N THR A 35 -1.17 12.44 -9.77
CA THR A 35 -0.90 12.47 -11.20
C THR A 35 -0.83 11.04 -11.72
N ILE A 36 -1.43 10.78 -12.87
CA ILE A 36 -1.26 9.50 -13.55
C ILE A 36 0.17 9.40 -14.06
N LYS A 37 0.85 8.31 -13.69
CA LYS A 37 2.18 7.99 -14.19
C LYS A 37 2.11 6.79 -15.10
N MET A 38 2.56 6.97 -16.34
CA MET A 38 2.75 5.92 -17.33
C MET A 38 4.19 5.43 -17.31
N VAL A 39 4.37 4.12 -17.31
CA VAL A 39 5.68 3.45 -17.43
C VAL A 39 5.63 2.53 -18.63
N VAL A 40 6.60 2.66 -19.53
CA VAL A 40 6.77 1.77 -20.67
C VAL A 40 7.40 0.48 -20.18
N ILE A 41 6.74 -0.66 -20.39
CA ILE A 41 7.24 -1.98 -19.94
C ILE A 41 7.66 -2.89 -21.10
N SER A 42 7.16 -2.62 -22.30
CA SER A 42 7.60 -3.20 -23.56
C SER A 42 7.12 -2.29 -24.71
N ARG A 43 7.51 -2.59 -25.95
CA ARG A 43 7.11 -1.82 -27.13
C ARG A 43 5.60 -1.80 -27.28
N GLY A 44 4.99 -0.63 -27.07
CA GLY A 44 3.54 -0.45 -27.12
C GLY A 44 2.77 -1.00 -25.92
N VAL A 45 3.46 -1.42 -24.86
CA VAL A 45 2.84 -1.93 -23.62
C VAL A 45 3.24 -1.03 -22.45
N TYR A 46 2.23 -0.60 -21.70
CA TYR A 46 2.37 0.40 -20.64
C TYR A 46 1.72 -0.08 -19.35
N GLN A 47 2.33 0.27 -18.22
CA GLN A 47 1.72 0.22 -16.90
C GLN A 47 1.32 1.64 -16.47
N TYR A 48 0.18 1.76 -15.81
CA TYR A 48 -0.34 3.02 -15.32
C TYR A 48 -0.47 2.99 -13.81
N PHE A 49 -0.05 4.06 -13.16
CA PHE A 49 0.02 4.19 -11.72
C PHE A 49 -0.56 5.52 -11.26
N ILE A 50 -0.94 5.58 -9.99
CA ILE A 50 -1.31 6.83 -9.30
C ILE A 50 -0.07 7.32 -8.57
N GLN A 51 0.45 8.50 -8.94
CA GLN A 51 1.55 9.16 -8.26
C GLN A 51 1.02 10.23 -7.32
N VAL A 52 1.15 10.00 -6.02
CA VAL A 52 0.82 10.99 -4.99
C VAL A 52 2.10 11.74 -4.62
N ASN A 53 2.08 13.07 -4.65
CA ASN A 53 3.28 13.88 -4.42
C ASN A 53 3.44 14.38 -2.97
N ASP A 54 2.38 14.34 -2.16
CA ASP A 54 2.32 14.86 -0.79
C ASP A 54 1.95 13.74 0.20
N PRO A 55 2.62 13.61 1.36
CA PRO A 55 3.79 14.35 1.86
C PRO A 55 5.13 13.94 1.25
N SER A 56 5.15 12.83 0.52
CA SER A 56 6.32 12.39 -0.25
C SER A 56 5.86 11.70 -1.53
N PRO A 57 6.63 11.81 -2.64
CA PRO A 57 6.34 11.10 -3.87
C PRO A 57 6.24 9.60 -3.64
N ARG A 58 5.04 9.04 -3.85
CA ARG A 58 4.79 7.60 -3.80
C ARG A 58 3.98 7.16 -5.01
N LEU A 59 4.36 6.01 -5.55
CA LEU A 59 3.67 5.37 -6.67
C LEU A 59 2.75 4.28 -6.12
N LEU A 60 1.51 4.26 -6.57
CA LEU A 60 0.49 3.27 -6.18
C LEU A 60 -0.02 2.56 -7.43
N SER A 61 -0.11 1.23 -7.38
CA SER A 61 -0.69 0.42 -8.45
C SER A 61 -2.18 0.24 -8.21
N PRO A 62 -3.06 0.69 -9.11
CA PRO A 62 -4.46 0.29 -9.09
C PRO A 62 -4.58 -1.23 -9.07
N ASP A 63 -5.49 -1.75 -8.23
CA ASP A 63 -5.83 -3.18 -8.18
C ASP A 63 -6.75 -3.60 -9.35
N GLN A 64 -7.45 -2.63 -9.95
CA GLN A 64 -8.25 -2.75 -11.16
C GLN A 64 -7.67 -1.91 -12.29
N PRO A 65 -7.84 -2.30 -13.57
CA PRO A 65 -7.44 -1.48 -14.70
C PRO A 65 -8.11 -0.10 -14.67
N LEU A 66 -7.33 0.96 -14.89
CA LEU A 66 -7.88 2.31 -15.08
C LEU A 66 -8.69 2.39 -16.38
N GLU A 67 -9.76 3.18 -16.36
CA GLU A 67 -10.50 3.51 -17.57
C GLU A 67 -9.62 4.27 -18.58
N GLU A 68 -9.92 4.12 -19.87
CA GLU A 68 -9.10 4.66 -20.95
C GLU A 68 -8.93 6.19 -20.87
N THR A 69 -9.95 6.90 -20.38
CA THR A 69 -9.91 8.37 -20.20
C THR A 69 -8.84 8.85 -19.22
N PHE A 70 -8.36 7.96 -18.34
CA PHE A 70 -7.31 8.24 -17.36
C PHE A 70 -5.94 7.72 -17.79
N LYS A 71 -5.81 6.96 -18.89
CA LYS A 71 -4.53 6.40 -19.35
C LYS A 71 -3.68 7.41 -20.12
N GLN A 72 -3.36 8.52 -19.46
CA GLN A 72 -2.53 9.58 -20.02
C GLN A 72 -1.44 9.96 -19.01
N ASP A 73 -0.16 9.87 -19.41
CA ASP A 73 0.95 10.29 -18.55
C ASP A 73 0.82 11.77 -18.18
N GLY A 74 1.03 12.09 -16.91
CA GLY A 74 0.96 13.46 -16.41
C GLY A 74 -0.45 13.98 -16.17
N LEU A 75 -1.52 13.18 -16.41
CA LEU A 75 -2.88 13.62 -16.14
C LEU A 75 -3.09 13.86 -14.64
N LYS A 76 -3.48 15.08 -14.27
CA LYS A 76 -3.81 15.43 -12.89
C LYS A 76 -5.19 14.91 -12.51
N VAL A 77 -5.29 14.30 -11.34
CA VAL A 77 -6.51 13.66 -10.85
C VAL A 77 -6.72 13.88 -9.36
N LEU A 78 -7.98 13.82 -8.95
CA LEU A 78 -8.41 13.61 -7.57
C LEU A 78 -8.95 12.19 -7.45
N PHE A 79 -8.65 11.50 -6.36
CA PHE A 79 -9.16 10.15 -6.14
C PHE A 79 -9.50 9.89 -4.67
N ASP A 80 -10.42 8.94 -4.47
CA ASP A 80 -10.69 8.28 -3.20
C ASP A 80 -10.31 6.81 -3.28
N GLY A 81 -9.82 6.25 -2.19
CA GLY A 81 -9.49 4.82 -2.16
C GLY A 81 -8.81 4.36 -0.89
N ALA A 82 -8.41 3.10 -0.89
CA ALA A 82 -7.70 2.48 0.23
C ALA A 82 -6.46 1.73 -0.26
N GLN A 83 -5.32 1.98 0.39
CA GLN A 83 -4.13 1.20 0.17
C GLN A 83 -4.36 -0.24 0.65
N LEU A 84 -4.03 -1.19 -0.22
CA LEU A 84 -4.14 -2.61 0.07
C LEU A 84 -2.88 -3.12 0.78
N PRO A 85 -2.96 -4.25 1.50
CA PRO A 85 -1.82 -4.81 2.22
C PRO A 85 -0.80 -5.51 1.30
N ASP A 86 -1.10 -5.70 0.02
CA ASP A 86 -0.22 -6.31 -0.97
C ASP A 86 0.45 -5.26 -1.88
N SER A 87 1.32 -5.74 -2.77
CA SER A 87 2.11 -4.89 -3.67
C SER A 87 2.17 -5.50 -5.06
N ALA A 88 2.24 -4.65 -6.07
CA ALA A 88 2.42 -5.03 -7.46
C ALA A 88 3.86 -4.80 -7.91
N TRP A 89 4.31 -5.54 -8.93
CA TRP A 89 5.59 -5.27 -9.58
C TRP A 89 5.43 -4.14 -10.58
N VAL A 90 6.30 -3.14 -10.48
CA VAL A 90 6.65 -2.28 -11.61
C VAL A 90 7.61 -3.06 -12.48
N GLU A 91 7.30 -3.12 -13.76
CA GLU A 91 8.11 -3.79 -14.76
C GLU A 91 8.89 -2.76 -15.58
N LYS A 92 9.90 -3.24 -16.29
CA LYS A 92 10.71 -2.46 -17.22
C LYS A 92 10.94 -3.24 -18.51
N PRO A 93 11.32 -2.58 -19.61
CA PRO A 93 11.68 -3.26 -20.84
C PRO A 93 12.85 -4.22 -20.60
N GLY A 94 12.65 -5.49 -20.89
CA GLY A 94 13.71 -6.48 -20.92
C GLY A 94 14.49 -6.45 -22.25
N PRO A 95 15.66 -7.11 -22.31
CA PRO A 95 16.53 -7.09 -23.50
C PRO A 95 15.92 -7.77 -24.73
N THR A 96 14.89 -8.59 -24.55
CA THR A 96 14.17 -9.31 -25.61
C THR A 96 12.74 -8.79 -25.81
N ASP A 97 12.46 -7.53 -25.44
CA ASP A 97 11.12 -6.93 -25.43
C ASP A 97 10.10 -7.67 -24.52
N ILE A 98 10.57 -8.57 -23.64
CA ILE A 98 9.75 -9.22 -22.61
C ILE A 98 9.87 -8.38 -21.33
N PRO A 99 8.74 -7.94 -20.72
CA PRO A 99 8.80 -7.20 -19.47
C PRO A 99 9.55 -7.95 -18.37
N ALA A 100 10.45 -7.24 -17.69
CA ALA A 100 11.21 -7.74 -16.56
C ALA A 100 10.79 -7.00 -15.29
N LYS A 101 10.68 -7.72 -14.17
CA LYS A 101 10.37 -7.14 -12.86
C LYS A 101 11.49 -6.17 -12.43
N ASP A 102 11.11 -5.01 -11.92
CA ASP A 102 12.05 -3.98 -11.47
C ASP A 102 11.96 -3.78 -9.95
N PHE A 103 10.88 -3.16 -9.46
CA PHE A 103 10.64 -2.93 -8.03
C PHE A 103 9.16 -3.11 -7.69
N LYS A 104 8.82 -3.13 -6.40
CA LYS A 104 7.44 -3.26 -5.93
C LYS A 104 6.86 -1.94 -5.46
N VAL A 105 5.58 -1.74 -5.72
CA VAL A 105 4.80 -0.60 -5.22
C VAL A 105 3.53 -1.08 -4.52
N PRO A 106 3.05 -0.37 -3.48
CA PRO A 106 1.78 -0.71 -2.83
C PRO A 106 0.63 -0.71 -3.83
N LYS A 107 -0.33 -1.61 -3.61
CA LYS A 107 -1.59 -1.55 -4.36
C LYS A 107 -2.58 -0.58 -3.72
N ILE A 108 -3.49 -0.08 -4.54
CA ILE A 108 -4.62 0.74 -4.11
C ILE A 108 -5.90 0.23 -4.73
N SER A 109 -6.97 0.16 -3.93
CA SER A 109 -8.33 0.01 -4.42
C SER A 109 -8.98 1.38 -4.55
N LEU A 110 -9.38 1.74 -5.77
CA LEU A 110 -9.97 3.04 -6.07
C LEU A 110 -11.49 2.97 -5.92
N THR A 111 -12.03 3.89 -5.12
CA THR A 111 -13.48 4.08 -5.00
C THR A 111 -13.97 5.13 -5.99
N SER A 112 -13.18 6.18 -6.23
CA SER A 112 -13.48 7.25 -7.16
C SER A 112 -12.20 7.79 -7.81
N ILE A 113 -12.30 8.31 -9.02
CA ILE A 113 -11.23 9.05 -9.69
C ILE A 113 -11.85 10.08 -10.64
N ALA A 114 -11.34 11.31 -10.62
CA ALA A 114 -11.82 12.41 -11.45
C ALA A 114 -10.65 13.24 -11.97
N LYS A 115 -10.81 13.83 -13.16
CA LYS A 115 -9.84 14.79 -13.71
C LYS A 115 -9.90 16.08 -12.90
N GLN A 116 -8.73 16.69 -12.66
CA GLN A 116 -8.63 18.06 -12.13
C GLN A 116 -8.79 19.09 -13.24
#